data_AF-A0A2H1E851-F1
#
_entry.id   AF-A0A2H1E851-F1
#
_cell.length_a   1.000
_cell.length_b   1.000
_cell.length_c   1.000
_cell.angle_alpha   90.00
_cell.angle_beta   90.00
_cell.angle_gamma   90.00
#
_symmetry.space_group_name_H-M   'P 1'
#
loop_
_entity.id
_entity.type
_entity.pdbx_description
1 polymer ?
#
loop_
_entity_poly.entity_id
_entity_poly.type
_entity_poly.pdbx_seq_one_letter_code
_entity_poly.pdbx_strand_id
1 'polypeptide(L)'
;MLETVNGELYEVFVNAINTTKKAMDDVDLIFNTNHKWMRSGNPGTVEDPISFVGNIVSREAICYNVGYIKYSYGWDYQYLKNEDISFKETFAHEIGHAILKAYGGTFYSYGHKGSVNTITQSENSKAIEYSKKGEIDIMPYYTNWLSYNQRNRMVAAMKDVLSLIWLTKIELK
;
A
#
# COMPACT_ATOMS: atom_id res chain seq x y z
N MET A 1 -22.19 11.61 -4.55
CA MET A 1 -21.50 12.25 -3.41
C MET A 1 -21.49 13.74 -3.68
N LEU A 2 -21.81 14.58 -2.69
CA LEU A 2 -21.77 16.04 -2.87
C LEU A 2 -20.44 16.54 -2.30
N GLU A 3 -19.65 17.20 -3.14
CA GLU A 3 -18.32 17.70 -2.79
C GLU A 3 -18.22 19.19 -3.05
N THR A 4 -17.50 19.91 -2.20
CA THR A 4 -17.28 21.35 -2.37
C THR A 4 -15.87 21.61 -2.88
N VAL A 5 -15.73 22.22 -4.05
CA VAL A 5 -14.46 22.63 -4.64
C VAL A 5 -14.48 24.14 -4.84
N ASN A 6 -13.58 24.86 -4.17
CA ASN A 6 -13.50 26.33 -4.21
C ASN A 6 -14.82 27.06 -3.88
N GLY A 7 -15.65 26.47 -3.02
CA GLY A 7 -16.95 27.04 -2.62
C GLY A 7 -18.10 26.72 -3.57
N GLU A 8 -17.84 26.00 -4.66
CA GLU A 8 -18.86 25.49 -5.56
C GLU A 8 -19.19 24.03 -5.25
N LEU A 9 -20.47 23.67 -5.39
CA LEU A 9 -20.99 22.37 -5.01
C LEU A 9 -21.08 21.49 -6.26
N TYR A 10 -20.40 20.36 -6.23
CA TYR A 10 -20.35 19.38 -7.30
C TYR A 10 -21.05 18.10 -6.88
N GLU A 11 -21.91 17.57 -7.75
CA GLU A 11 -22.46 16.23 -7.58
C GLU A 11 -21.62 15.22 -8.36
N VAL A 12 -21.00 14.31 -7.63
CA VAL A 12 -20.13 13.27 -8.19
C VAL A 12 -20.92 11.96 -8.30
N PHE A 13 -21.03 11.47 -9.53
CA PHE A 13 -21.54 10.15 -9.86
C PHE A 13 -20.39 9.21 -10.19
N VAL A 14 -20.23 8.15 -9.40
CA VAL A 14 -19.23 7.09 -9.65
C VAL A 14 -19.96 5.83 -10.06
N ASN A 15 -19.74 5.39 -11.30
CA ASN A 15 -20.25 4.11 -11.79
C ASN A 15 -19.09 3.13 -11.90
N ALA A 16 -19.03 2.17 -10.98
CA ALA A 16 -18.04 1.09 -11.07
C ALA A 16 -18.38 0.20 -12.27
N ILE A 17 -17.40 -0.01 -13.16
CA ILE A 17 -17.53 -0.89 -14.32
C ILE A 17 -16.70 -2.14 -14.03
N ASN A 18 -17.33 -3.31 -14.01
CA ASN A 18 -16.60 -4.57 -13.94
C ASN A 18 -15.93 -4.81 -15.30
N THR A 19 -14.60 -4.79 -15.33
CA THR A 19 -13.81 -4.95 -16.56
C THR A 19 -12.44 -5.51 -16.23
N THR A 20 -11.88 -6.30 -17.15
CA THR A 20 -10.46 -6.72 -17.13
C THR A 20 -9.58 -5.84 -18.03
N LYS A 21 -10.18 -4.91 -18.79
CA LYS A 21 -9.46 -4.03 -19.70
C LYS A 21 -8.81 -2.89 -18.93
N LYS A 22 -7.47 -2.79 -19.00
CA LYS A 22 -6.67 -1.81 -18.22
C LYS A 22 -6.96 -1.92 -16.70
N ALA A 23 -7.29 -3.12 -16.24
CA ALA A 23 -7.39 -3.38 -14.81
C ALA A 23 -5.99 -3.38 -14.19
N MET A 24 -5.94 -3.15 -12.88
CA MET A 24 -4.74 -3.44 -12.09
C MET A 24 -4.41 -4.92 -12.18
N ASP A 25 -3.14 -5.25 -11.98
CA ASP A 25 -2.68 -6.63 -11.84
C ASP A 25 -3.46 -7.38 -10.76
N ASP A 26 -3.56 -8.71 -10.91
CA ASP A 26 -4.18 -9.54 -9.90
C ASP A 26 -3.32 -9.62 -8.65
N VAL A 27 -3.98 -9.62 -7.49
CA VAL A 27 -3.30 -9.78 -6.19
C VAL A 27 -4.10 -10.78 -5.39
N ASP A 28 -3.44 -11.88 -5.01
CA ASP A 28 -4.07 -12.90 -4.19
C ASP A 28 -4.35 -12.38 -2.77
N LEU A 29 -5.46 -12.81 -2.19
CA LEU A 29 -5.76 -12.60 -0.77
C LEU A 29 -5.62 -13.92 -0.03
N ILE A 30 -4.69 -13.97 0.92
CA ILE A 30 -4.41 -15.18 1.69
C ILE A 30 -4.88 -14.99 3.13
N PHE A 31 -5.87 -15.77 3.55
CA PHE A 31 -6.25 -15.89 4.96
C PHE A 31 -5.36 -16.93 5.63
N ASN A 32 -4.40 -16.48 6.43
CA ASN A 32 -3.39 -17.33 7.06
C ASN A 32 -3.64 -17.50 8.55
N THR A 33 -3.85 -18.74 8.99
CA THR A 33 -3.97 -19.09 10.41
C THR A 33 -3.24 -20.41 10.68
N ASN A 34 -2.61 -20.54 11.86
CA ASN A 34 -1.93 -21.77 12.29
C ASN A 34 -0.75 -22.21 11.39
N HIS A 35 -0.10 -21.26 10.70
CA HIS A 35 1.08 -21.51 9.87
C HIS A 35 2.20 -20.49 10.14
N LYS A 36 3.30 -20.59 9.36
CA LYS A 36 4.38 -19.60 9.39
C LYS A 36 3.88 -18.24 8.96
N TRP A 37 4.46 -17.18 9.53
CA TRP A 37 4.17 -15.80 9.11
C TRP A 37 4.43 -15.63 7.61
N MET A 38 3.52 -14.92 6.97
CA MET A 38 3.48 -14.72 5.53
C MET A 38 3.61 -13.23 5.22
N ARG A 39 4.68 -12.85 4.50
CA ARG A 39 4.90 -11.50 3.99
C ARG A 39 3.91 -11.16 2.87
N SER A 40 3.27 -10.00 2.97
CA SER A 40 2.50 -9.42 1.87
C SER A 40 3.42 -8.72 0.86
N GLY A 41 2.97 -8.66 -0.39
CA GLY A 41 3.63 -7.89 -1.43
C GLY A 41 2.75 -7.78 -2.66
N ASN A 42 2.99 -6.74 -3.44
CA ASN A 42 2.43 -6.56 -4.76
C ASN A 42 3.53 -6.10 -5.72
N PRO A 43 4.45 -7.01 -6.11
CA PRO A 43 5.51 -6.61 -7.02
C PRO A 43 4.95 -6.29 -8.43
N GLY A 44 3.76 -6.77 -8.76
CA GLY A 44 3.16 -6.67 -10.08
C GLY A 44 3.96 -7.45 -11.12
N THR A 45 3.51 -7.32 -12.36
CA THR A 45 4.18 -7.90 -13.52
C THR A 45 5.62 -7.39 -13.64
N VAL A 46 6.53 -8.31 -13.91
CA VAL A 46 7.94 -8.00 -14.19
C VAL A 46 8.03 -7.22 -15.49
N GLU A 47 8.34 -5.93 -15.37
CA GLU A 47 8.52 -5.02 -16.52
C GLU A 47 9.97 -4.53 -16.61
N ASP A 48 10.76 -4.71 -15.55
CA ASP A 48 12.14 -4.24 -15.44
C ASP A 48 12.94 -5.06 -14.40
N PRO A 49 14.27 -4.88 -14.30
CA PRO A 49 15.10 -5.62 -13.35
C PRO A 49 14.74 -5.41 -11.87
N ILE A 50 14.10 -4.30 -11.51
CA ILE A 50 13.73 -3.99 -10.11
C ILE A 50 12.47 -4.75 -9.72
N SER A 51 11.44 -4.72 -10.58
CA SER A 51 10.23 -5.54 -10.43
C SER A 51 10.55 -7.04 -10.50
N PHE A 52 11.57 -7.45 -11.27
CA PHE A 52 12.09 -8.83 -11.25
C PHE A 52 12.65 -9.21 -9.87
N VAL A 53 13.49 -8.36 -9.27
CA VAL A 53 13.99 -8.60 -7.90
C VAL A 53 12.83 -8.62 -6.90
N GLY A 54 11.88 -7.69 -7.02
CA GLY A 54 10.66 -7.64 -6.22
C GLY A 54 9.86 -8.95 -6.25
N ASN A 55 9.67 -9.53 -7.44
CA ASN A 55 8.98 -10.82 -7.65
C ASN A 55 9.75 -12.03 -7.08
N ILE A 56 11.08 -11.96 -7.00
CA ILE A 56 11.89 -13.03 -6.41
C ILE A 56 11.84 -13.00 -4.87
N VAL A 57 11.79 -11.80 -4.28
CA VAL A 57 11.88 -11.61 -2.82
C VAL A 57 10.53 -11.47 -2.14
N SER A 58 9.48 -11.17 -2.90
CA SER A 58 8.12 -10.93 -2.40
C SER A 58 7.11 -11.67 -3.27
N ARG A 59 6.09 -12.22 -2.61
CA ARG A 59 4.94 -12.83 -3.30
C ARG A 59 3.98 -11.74 -3.75
N GLU A 60 3.22 -12.02 -4.80
CA GLU A 60 2.07 -11.21 -5.25
C GLU A 60 0.81 -11.63 -4.50
N ALA A 61 0.79 -11.36 -3.19
CA ALA A 61 -0.36 -11.65 -2.36
C ALA A 61 -0.37 -10.75 -1.13
N ILE A 62 -1.56 -10.40 -0.67
CA ILE A 62 -1.78 -9.69 0.60
C ILE A 62 -2.31 -10.71 1.61
N CYS A 63 -1.54 -10.91 2.69
CA CYS A 63 -1.77 -11.96 3.67
C CYS A 63 -2.41 -11.38 4.94
N TYR A 64 -3.54 -11.95 5.35
CA TYR A 64 -4.20 -11.71 6.64
C TYR A 64 -3.73 -12.77 7.64
N ASN A 65 -2.78 -12.44 8.51
CA ASN A 65 -2.12 -13.37 9.44
C ASN A 65 -2.76 -13.33 10.83
N VAL A 66 -3.70 -14.23 11.12
CA VAL A 66 -4.48 -14.21 12.37
C VAL A 66 -4.46 -15.55 13.12
N GLY A 67 -4.57 -15.50 14.45
CA GLY A 67 -4.49 -16.69 15.30
C GLY A 67 -3.05 -17.07 15.62
N TYR A 68 -2.75 -18.35 15.82
CA TYR A 68 -1.38 -18.78 16.11
C TYR A 68 -0.52 -18.72 14.86
N ILE A 69 0.51 -17.88 14.86
CA ILE A 69 1.43 -17.69 13.74
C ILE A 69 2.85 -18.03 14.18
N LYS A 70 3.58 -18.79 13.36
CA LYS A 70 4.97 -19.17 13.63
C LYS A 70 5.94 -18.15 13.03
N TYR A 71 6.69 -17.49 13.90
CA TYR A 71 7.82 -16.62 13.60
C TYR A 71 9.15 -17.37 13.76
N SER A 72 10.26 -16.70 13.44
CA SER A 72 11.62 -17.23 13.67
C SER A 72 11.91 -17.50 15.16
N TYR A 73 11.30 -16.71 16.05
CA TYR A 73 11.46 -16.82 17.50
C TYR A 73 10.45 -17.75 18.17
N GLY A 74 9.50 -18.34 17.44
CA GLY A 74 8.49 -19.25 18.00
C GLY A 74 7.08 -18.98 17.52
N TRP A 75 6.09 -19.55 18.21
CA TRP A 75 4.67 -19.32 17.96
C TRP A 75 4.17 -18.12 18.77
N ASP A 76 3.37 -17.27 18.16
CA ASP A 76 2.74 -16.13 18.80
C ASP A 76 1.28 -15.99 18.33
N TYR A 77 0.41 -15.43 19.16
CA TYR A 77 -1.01 -15.28 18.84
C TYR A 77 -1.29 -13.87 18.31
N GLN A 78 -1.68 -13.78 17.04
CA GLN A 78 -2.09 -12.53 16.40
C GLN A 78 -3.60 -12.29 16.58
N TYR A 79 -3.93 -11.19 17.23
CA TYR A 79 -5.31 -10.82 17.54
C TYR A 79 -6.01 -10.19 16.33
N LEU A 80 -7.24 -10.63 16.06
CA LEU A 80 -8.08 -10.16 14.95
C LEU A 80 -8.17 -8.64 14.87
N LYS A 81 -8.41 -7.95 15.99
CA LYS A 81 -8.52 -6.47 16.02
C LYS A 81 -7.24 -5.77 15.53
N ASN A 82 -6.09 -6.33 15.87
CA ASN A 82 -4.79 -5.77 15.50
C ASN A 82 -4.49 -6.09 14.04
N GLU A 83 -4.76 -7.33 13.63
CA GLU A 83 -4.57 -7.76 12.24
C GLU A 83 -5.52 -7.02 11.28
N ASP A 84 -6.75 -6.69 11.68
CA ASP A 84 -7.64 -5.84 10.88
C ASP A 84 -7.03 -4.48 10.54
N ILE A 85 -6.31 -3.88 11.47
CA ILE A 85 -5.67 -2.58 11.28
C ILE A 85 -4.44 -2.75 10.38
N SER A 86 -3.58 -3.72 10.71
CA SER A 86 -2.37 -4.00 9.93
C SER A 86 -2.68 -4.43 8.51
N PHE A 87 -3.65 -5.31 8.30
CA PHE A 87 -4.07 -5.76 6.98
C PHE A 87 -4.62 -4.61 6.14
N LYS A 88 -5.48 -3.74 6.69
CA LYS A 88 -5.99 -2.57 5.96
C LYS A 88 -4.86 -1.63 5.53
N GLU A 89 -3.90 -1.39 6.43
CA GLU A 89 -2.72 -0.57 6.13
C GLU A 89 -1.86 -1.21 5.03
N THR A 90 -1.48 -2.49 5.20
CA THR A 90 -0.69 -3.22 4.21
C THR A 90 -1.41 -3.29 2.87
N PHE A 91 -2.70 -3.61 2.86
CA PHE A 91 -3.49 -3.65 1.64
C PHE A 91 -3.48 -2.30 0.93
N ALA A 92 -3.74 -1.21 1.65
CA ALA A 92 -3.69 0.14 1.06
C ALA A 92 -2.29 0.51 0.54
N HIS A 93 -1.22 0.08 1.22
CA HIS A 93 0.16 0.30 0.80
C HIS A 93 0.51 -0.47 -0.49
N GLU A 94 0.20 -1.76 -0.53
CA GLU A 94 0.47 -2.63 -1.69
C GLU A 94 -0.35 -2.24 -2.92
N ILE A 95 -1.60 -1.82 -2.75
CA ILE A 95 -2.43 -1.28 -3.84
C ILE A 95 -1.95 0.11 -4.26
N GLY A 96 -1.49 0.92 -3.31
CA GLY A 96 -0.85 2.20 -3.57
C GLY A 96 0.32 2.08 -4.55
N HIS A 97 1.14 1.03 -4.42
CA HIS A 97 2.24 0.78 -5.36
C HIS A 97 1.79 0.62 -6.81
N ALA A 98 0.65 -0.04 -7.07
CA ALA A 98 0.13 -0.18 -8.44
C ALA A 98 -0.29 1.18 -9.03
N ILE A 99 -0.96 2.02 -8.25
CA ILE A 99 -1.36 3.37 -8.65
C ILE A 99 -0.12 4.23 -8.95
N LEU A 100 0.86 4.23 -8.05
CA LEU A 100 2.08 5.04 -8.22
C LEU A 100 2.94 4.54 -9.38
N LYS A 101 2.96 3.23 -9.64
CA LYS A 101 3.67 2.65 -10.80
C LYS A 101 3.00 3.08 -12.09
N ALA A 102 1.68 3.04 -12.18
CA ALA A 102 0.94 3.53 -13.35
C ALA A 102 1.15 5.04 -13.59
N TYR A 103 1.28 5.83 -12.53
CA TYR A 103 1.50 7.28 -12.63
C TYR A 103 2.94 7.66 -13.01
N GLY A 104 3.94 7.07 -12.34
CA GLY A 104 5.33 7.54 -12.37
C GLY A 104 6.38 6.45 -12.62
N GLY A 105 5.96 5.22 -12.93
CA GLY A 105 6.83 4.07 -13.17
C GLY A 105 7.39 3.41 -11.89
N THR A 106 8.13 2.32 -12.08
CA THR A 106 8.64 1.47 -10.99
C THR A 106 9.46 2.24 -9.97
N PHE A 107 10.39 3.11 -10.41
CA PHE A 107 11.22 3.88 -9.48
C PHE A 107 10.41 4.79 -8.55
N TYR A 108 9.35 5.41 -9.07
CA TYR A 108 8.50 6.28 -8.28
C TYR A 108 7.70 5.51 -7.23
N SER A 109 7.19 4.34 -7.62
CA SER A 109 6.44 3.44 -6.74
C SER A 109 7.33 2.79 -5.67
N TYR A 110 8.40 2.11 -6.09
CA TYR A 110 9.29 1.30 -5.25
C TYR A 110 10.33 2.13 -4.49
N GLY A 111 10.42 3.43 -4.75
CA GLY A 111 11.29 4.31 -4.00
C GLY A 111 10.78 4.62 -2.61
N HIS A 112 9.52 4.31 -2.28
CA HIS A 112 8.86 4.68 -1.02
C HIS A 112 9.17 6.13 -0.63
N LYS A 113 9.02 7.05 -1.59
CA LYS A 113 9.34 8.49 -1.44
C LYS A 113 10.78 8.78 -1.00
N GLY A 114 11.72 7.92 -1.40
CA GLY A 114 13.13 8.05 -1.10
C GLY A 114 13.54 7.55 0.28
N SER A 115 12.66 6.84 1.00
CA SER A 115 12.96 6.22 2.30
C SER A 115 13.63 4.85 2.19
N VAL A 116 13.69 4.27 0.99
CA VAL A 116 14.41 3.02 0.73
C VAL A 116 15.42 3.17 -0.40
N ASN A 117 16.33 2.22 -0.50
CA ASN A 117 17.04 1.98 -1.76
C ASN A 117 16.10 1.22 -2.69
N THR A 118 15.73 1.85 -3.81
CA THR A 118 14.74 1.30 -4.76
C THR A 118 15.12 -0.05 -5.36
N ILE A 119 16.42 -0.38 -5.41
CA ILE A 119 16.90 -1.66 -5.95
C ILE A 119 16.85 -2.74 -4.87
N THR A 120 17.36 -2.46 -3.67
CA THR A 120 17.45 -3.46 -2.59
C THR A 120 16.20 -3.55 -1.73
N GLN A 121 15.27 -2.59 -1.88
CA GLN A 121 14.05 -2.45 -1.07
C GLN A 121 14.33 -2.39 0.43
N SER A 122 15.56 -2.04 0.80
CA SER A 122 15.98 -1.88 2.19
C SER A 122 15.83 -0.42 2.60
N GLU A 123 15.36 -0.21 3.82
CA GLU A 123 15.34 1.09 4.48
C GLU A 123 16.71 1.78 4.33
N ASN A 124 16.68 3.06 3.97
CA ASN A 124 17.89 3.86 3.82
C ASN A 124 17.99 4.88 4.97
N SER A 125 19.13 5.58 5.05
CA SER A 125 19.40 6.56 6.10
C SER A 125 18.48 7.79 6.10
N LYS A 126 17.60 7.94 5.12
CA LYS A 126 16.60 9.01 5.02
C LYS A 126 15.22 8.60 5.50
N ALA A 127 15.01 7.33 5.90
CA ALA A 127 13.81 6.94 6.59
C ALA A 127 13.67 7.77 7.87
N ILE A 128 12.48 8.34 8.05
CA ILE A 128 12.20 9.27 9.14
C ILE A 128 11.37 8.59 10.23
N GLU A 129 11.30 9.20 11.40
CA GLU A 129 10.35 8.78 12.41
C GLU A 129 8.93 9.16 12.00
N TYR A 130 7.95 8.37 12.47
CA TYR A 130 6.55 8.71 12.32
C TYR A 130 6.21 10.07 12.95
N SER A 131 5.41 10.88 12.24
CA SER A 131 4.87 12.11 12.81
C SER A 131 4.05 11.80 14.07
N LYS A 132 4.34 12.53 15.16
CA LYS A 132 3.64 12.39 16.44
C LYS A 132 2.22 12.98 16.43
N LYS A 133 1.85 13.76 15.40
CA LYS A 133 0.55 14.44 15.28
C LYS A 133 0.04 14.43 13.84
N GLY A 134 -1.28 14.45 13.68
CA GLY A 134 -1.95 14.53 12.37
C GLY A 134 -1.89 13.24 11.57
N GLU A 135 -2.25 13.35 10.29
CA GLU A 135 -2.18 12.28 9.31
C GLU A 135 -0.73 11.82 9.04
N ILE A 136 -0.58 10.56 8.65
CA ILE A 136 0.71 9.95 8.31
C ILE A 136 0.59 9.41 6.90
N ASP A 137 1.57 9.74 6.07
CA ASP A 137 1.68 9.19 4.73
C ASP A 137 1.93 7.68 4.79
N ILE A 138 1.12 6.90 4.07
CA ILE A 138 1.18 5.44 4.12
C ILE A 138 2.39 4.85 3.36
N MET A 139 2.98 5.59 2.41
CA MET A 139 3.96 5.02 1.46
C MET A 139 5.42 4.92 1.95
N PRO A 140 5.97 5.84 2.77
CA PRO A 140 7.35 5.73 3.23
C PRO A 140 7.58 4.56 4.20
N TYR A 141 8.81 4.07 4.25
CA TYR A 141 9.30 3.33 5.41
C TYR A 141 9.72 4.30 6.51
N TYR A 142 9.41 3.88 7.74
CA TYR A 142 9.66 4.62 8.96
C TYR A 142 10.44 3.75 9.95
N THR A 143 11.33 4.38 10.72
CA THR A 143 12.33 3.67 11.56
C THR A 143 11.75 3.08 12.87
N ASN A 144 10.56 3.49 13.30
CA ASN A 144 10.01 3.21 14.63
C ASN A 144 8.67 2.48 14.55
N TRP A 145 8.27 1.71 15.57
CA TRP A 145 6.96 1.05 15.56
C TRP A 145 5.83 2.00 16.00
N LEU A 146 4.73 2.04 15.23
CA LEU A 146 3.47 2.63 15.67
C LEU A 146 2.58 1.61 16.37
N SER A 147 1.99 2.00 17.50
CA SER A 147 0.88 1.23 18.07
C SER A 147 -0.28 1.14 17.09
N TYR A 148 -1.06 0.05 17.18
CA TYR A 148 -2.22 -0.17 16.31
C TYR A 148 -3.19 1.02 16.28
N ASN A 149 -3.44 1.66 17.43
CA ASN A 149 -4.32 2.84 17.47
C ASN A 149 -3.76 4.04 16.69
N GLN A 150 -2.44 4.21 16.67
CA GLN A 150 -1.80 5.32 15.94
C GLN A 150 -1.77 5.08 14.43
N ARG A 151 -1.81 3.81 13.98
CA ARG A 151 -1.88 3.42 12.57
C ARG A 151 -3.20 3.81 11.90
N ASN A 152 -4.25 4.10 12.67
CA ASN A 152 -5.48 4.69 12.13
C ASN A 152 -5.29 6.09 11.51
N ARG A 153 -4.11 6.71 11.67
CA ARG A 153 -3.75 7.99 11.04
C ARG A 153 -3.09 7.82 9.67
N MET A 154 -2.83 6.59 9.22
CA MET A 154 -2.22 6.32 7.92
C MET A 154 -3.21 6.66 6.81
N VAL A 155 -2.80 7.54 5.90
CA VAL A 155 -3.60 8.03 4.76
C VAL A 155 -2.72 8.13 3.52
N ALA A 156 -3.35 8.13 2.34
CA ALA A 156 -2.65 8.45 1.10
C ALA A 156 -2.24 9.93 1.11
N ALA A 157 -1.01 10.24 0.71
CA ALA A 157 -0.61 11.64 0.59
C ALA A 157 -1.38 12.33 -0.55
N MET A 158 -1.59 13.65 -0.41
CA MET A 158 -2.29 14.45 -1.41
C MET A 158 -1.77 14.23 -2.84
N LYS A 159 -0.45 14.14 -3.02
CA LYS A 159 0.15 13.90 -4.34
C LYS A 159 -0.22 12.52 -4.92
N ASP A 160 -0.37 11.51 -4.09
CA ASP A 160 -0.74 10.16 -4.52
C ASP A 160 -2.22 10.11 -4.91
N VAL A 161 -3.08 10.81 -4.16
CA VAL A 161 -4.50 11.00 -4.51
C VAL A 161 -4.63 11.77 -5.83
N LEU A 162 -3.87 12.85 -6.02
CA LEU A 162 -3.82 13.59 -7.28
C LEU A 162 -3.30 12.73 -8.43
N SER A 163 -2.38 11.80 -8.17
CA SER A 163 -1.87 10.84 -9.16
C SER A 163 -2.97 9.88 -9.62
N LEU A 164 -3.79 9.38 -8.69
CA LEU A 164 -4.97 8.58 -9.01
C LEU A 164 -5.97 9.38 -9.86
N ILE A 165 -6.30 10.61 -9.46
CA ILE A 165 -7.18 11.50 -10.23
C ILE A 165 -6.61 11.74 -11.64
N TRP A 166 -5.32 12.01 -11.77
CA TRP A 166 -4.67 12.18 -13.07
C TRP A 166 -4.78 10.94 -13.97
N LEU A 167 -4.67 9.75 -13.39
CA LEU A 167 -4.78 8.47 -14.11
C LEU A 167 -6.19 8.21 -14.64
N THR A 168 -7.23 8.77 -14.03
CA THR A 168 -8.61 8.66 -14.55
C THR A 168 -8.78 9.34 -15.91
N LYS A 169 -7.88 10.25 -16.29
CA LYS A 169 -8.01 11.10 -17.48
C LYS A 169 -9.36 11.83 -17.52
N ILE A 170 -9.85 12.30 -16.36
CA ILE A 170 -11.08 13.09 -16.26
C ILE A 170 -11.12 14.15 -17.37
N GLU A 171 -12.19 14.09 -18.15
CA GLU A 171 -12.54 15.11 -19.12
C GLU A 171 -13.57 16.03 -18.46
N LEU A 172 -13.23 17.31 -18.33
CA LEU A 172 -14.18 18.32 -17.88
C LEU A 172 -15.01 18.72 -19.09
N LYS A 173 -16.34 18.61 -18.97
CA LYS A 173 -17.31 19.03 -19.98
C LYS A 173 -17.97 20.34 -19.57
#